data_AF-B8IIC8-F1
#
_entry.id   AF-B8IIC8-F1
#
_cell.length_a   1.000
_cell.length_b   1.000
_cell.length_c   1.000
_cell.angle_alpha   90.00
_cell.angle_beta   90.00
_cell.angle_gamma   90.00
#
_symmetry.space_group_name_H-M   'P 1'
#
loop_
_entity.id
_entity.type
_entity.pdbx_description
1 polymer ?
#
loop_
_entity_poly.entity_id
_entity_poly.type
_entity_poly.pdbx_seq_one_letter_code
_entity_poly.pdbx_strand_id
1 'polypeptide(L)'
;MISLDGYHMGLNDSRTTNKVQMWNTWPVKTTETVEHMIGWVAEVARRAPGGKLNHVVFRCHGRPAYLQCGAGISRADTAKFSAWAGLVDKIWFSACLVAYITPGTTATAGAACGPGPASGDGNLFCSEIAKAAQCYVVAATELQVIGRNRVLPYGKLDTFEGLVLSYGPSGNVTWSHRYPSTYNMAAPGGPDNYYSNPD
;
A
#
# COMPACT_ATOMS: atom_id res chain seq x y z
N MET A 1 3.03 14.94 -6.72
CA MET A 1 2.93 13.60 -7.31
C MET A 1 4.30 12.96 -7.33
N ILE A 2 4.36 11.64 -7.19
CA ILE A 2 5.61 10.87 -7.25
C ILE A 2 5.72 10.27 -8.66
N SER A 3 6.89 10.39 -9.28
CA SER A 3 7.20 9.77 -10.56
C SER A 3 7.89 8.44 -10.33
N LEU A 4 7.46 7.41 -11.06
CA LEU A 4 8.09 6.09 -11.05
C LEU A 4 8.81 5.91 -12.38
N ASP A 5 10.10 5.61 -12.31
CA ASP A 5 10.92 5.33 -13.49
C ASP A 5 11.00 3.82 -13.74
N GLY A 6 11.43 3.44 -14.95
CA GLY A 6 11.65 2.04 -15.32
C GLY A 6 10.35 1.23 -15.45
N TYR A 7 10.43 -0.07 -15.19
CA TYR A 7 9.31 -0.99 -15.37
C TYR A 7 8.51 -1.11 -14.08
N HIS A 8 7.25 -0.71 -14.14
CA HIS A 8 6.37 -0.67 -12.99
C HIS A 8 5.06 -1.41 -13.24
N MET A 9 4.55 -2.07 -12.20
CA MET A 9 3.26 -2.76 -12.24
C MET A 9 2.29 -2.15 -11.23
N GLY A 10 1.06 -1.88 -11.68
CA GLY A 10 -0.03 -1.37 -10.85
C GLY A 10 -1.12 -2.42 -10.64
N LEU A 11 -1.36 -2.82 -9.39
CA LEU A 11 -2.48 -3.65 -8.97
C LEU A 11 -3.60 -2.74 -8.51
N ASN A 12 -4.64 -2.62 -9.32
CA ASN A 12 -5.80 -1.77 -9.06
C ASN A 12 -6.95 -2.63 -8.53
N ASP A 13 -7.13 -2.67 -7.20
CA ASP A 13 -8.24 -3.41 -6.60
C ASP A 13 -9.61 -2.86 -7.07
N SER A 14 -10.57 -3.73 -7.32
CA SER A 14 -11.88 -3.34 -7.85
C SER A 14 -12.69 -2.46 -6.91
N ARG A 15 -12.40 -2.46 -5.60
CA ARG A 15 -13.09 -1.64 -4.60
C ARG A 15 -12.60 -0.20 -4.56
N THR A 16 -11.37 0.07 -5.00
CA THR A 16 -10.89 1.46 -5.11
C THR A 16 -11.43 2.12 -6.37
N THR A 17 -11.93 3.35 -6.23
CA THR A 17 -12.39 4.17 -7.36
C THR A 17 -11.24 4.85 -8.10
N ASN A 18 -10.05 4.85 -7.50
CA ASN A 18 -8.88 5.50 -8.07
C ASN A 18 -7.90 4.50 -8.64
N LYS A 19 -7.40 4.78 -9.84
CA LYS A 19 -6.58 3.83 -10.60
C LYS A 19 -5.23 4.43 -10.92
N VAL A 20 -4.20 3.60 -10.85
CA VAL A 20 -2.88 3.92 -11.40
C VAL A 20 -2.76 3.39 -12.82
N GLN A 21 -2.02 4.12 -13.65
CA GLN A 21 -1.62 3.67 -14.98
C GLN A 21 -0.12 3.38 -14.97
N MET A 22 0.22 2.12 -15.21
CA MET A 22 1.57 1.59 -15.09
C MET A 22 1.95 0.81 -16.37
N TRP A 23 3.24 0.54 -16.59
CA TRP A 23 3.76 -0.25 -17.72
C TRP A 23 3.02 -1.59 -17.85
N ASN A 24 2.77 -2.24 -16.71
CA ASN A 24 1.75 -3.28 -16.60
C ASN A 24 0.67 -2.83 -15.60
N THR A 25 -0.60 -2.88 -15.98
CA THR A 25 -1.70 -2.52 -15.09
C THR A 25 -2.69 -3.66 -15.03
N TRP A 26 -3.06 -4.09 -13.82
CA TRP A 26 -3.98 -5.19 -13.61
C TRP A 26 -5.18 -4.75 -12.77
N PRO A 27 -6.42 -4.82 -13.31
CA PRO A 27 -7.63 -4.70 -12.50
C PRO A 27 -7.83 -5.97 -11.67
N VAL A 28 -7.52 -5.88 -10.37
CA VAL A 28 -7.61 -7.01 -9.44
C VAL A 28 -9.05 -7.14 -8.95
N LYS A 29 -9.67 -8.30 -9.17
CA LYS A 29 -11.00 -8.62 -8.65
C LYS A 29 -10.92 -9.04 -7.19
N THR A 30 -12.00 -8.88 -6.42
CA THR A 30 -12.05 -9.30 -5.01
C THR A 30 -11.91 -10.81 -4.78
N THR A 31 -11.99 -11.62 -5.84
CA THR A 31 -11.82 -13.08 -5.79
C THR A 31 -10.40 -13.53 -6.09
N GLU A 32 -9.48 -12.62 -6.47
CA GLU A 32 -8.09 -12.98 -6.76
C GLU A 32 -7.39 -13.42 -5.47
N THR A 33 -6.88 -14.65 -5.46
CA THR A 33 -6.15 -15.19 -4.31
C THR A 33 -4.80 -14.52 -4.15
N VAL A 34 -4.25 -14.53 -2.93
CA VAL A 34 -2.92 -13.97 -2.69
C VAL A 34 -1.88 -14.72 -3.51
N GLU A 35 -1.97 -16.05 -3.58
CA GLU A 35 -1.08 -16.90 -4.37
C GLU A 35 -1.09 -16.51 -5.85
N HIS A 36 -2.28 -16.29 -6.43
CA HIS A 36 -2.39 -15.89 -7.82
C HIS A 36 -1.80 -14.50 -8.04
N MET A 37 -2.08 -13.54 -7.16
CA MET A 37 -1.51 -12.20 -7.27
C MET A 37 0.02 -12.21 -7.18
N ILE A 38 0.58 -12.94 -6.19
CA ILE A 38 2.03 -13.08 -6.01
C ILE A 38 2.66 -13.74 -7.24
N GLY A 39 2.09 -14.85 -7.73
CA GLY A 39 2.59 -15.56 -8.90
C GLY A 39 2.54 -14.72 -10.17
N TRP A 40 1.45 -13.97 -10.37
CA TRP A 40 1.27 -13.12 -11.54
C TRP A 40 2.26 -11.96 -11.57
N VAL A 41 2.50 -11.29 -10.43
CA VAL A 41 3.52 -10.23 -10.34
C VAL A 41 4.90 -10.78 -10.65
N ALA A 42 5.25 -11.96 -10.13
CA ALA A 42 6.53 -12.60 -10.42
C ALA A 42 6.67 -12.92 -11.93
N GLU A 43 5.61 -13.40 -12.57
CA GLU A 43 5.60 -13.67 -14.01
C GLU A 43 5.80 -12.41 -14.85
N VAL A 44 5.09 -11.33 -14.52
CA VAL A 44 5.27 -10.02 -15.16
C VAL A 44 6.70 -9.51 -14.97
N ALA A 45 7.26 -9.66 -13.77
CA ALA A 45 8.62 -9.22 -13.46
C ALA A 45 9.69 -9.95 -14.28
N ARG A 46 9.59 -11.28 -14.40
CA ARG A 46 10.54 -12.06 -15.23
C ARG A 46 10.52 -11.65 -16.70
N ARG A 47 9.37 -11.18 -17.19
CA ARG A 47 9.18 -10.72 -18.59
C ARG A 47 9.48 -9.24 -18.80
N ALA A 48 9.64 -8.46 -17.74
CA ALA A 48 10.05 -7.07 -17.85
C ALA A 48 11.50 -6.99 -18.38
N PRO A 49 11.85 -5.98 -19.19
CA PRO A 49 13.23 -5.84 -19.64
C PRO A 49 14.18 -5.66 -18.44
N GLY A 50 15.28 -6.42 -18.46
CA GLY A 50 16.18 -6.56 -17.30
C GLY A 50 15.74 -7.63 -16.30
N GLY A 51 14.65 -8.37 -16.57
CA GLY A 51 14.20 -9.52 -15.78
C GLY A 51 13.60 -9.16 -14.42
N LYS A 52 13.21 -7.89 -14.21
CA LYS A 52 12.65 -7.40 -12.93
C LYS A 52 11.75 -6.18 -13.11
N LEU A 53 10.91 -5.92 -12.11
CA LEU A 53 10.19 -4.65 -11.94
C LEU A 53 10.95 -3.72 -11.00
N ASN A 54 11.06 -2.45 -11.38
CA ASN A 54 11.55 -1.40 -10.49
C ASN A 54 10.51 -1.07 -9.41
N HIS A 55 9.23 -1.11 -9.76
CA HIS A 55 8.14 -0.77 -8.84
C HIS A 55 6.92 -1.69 -8.96
N VAL A 56 6.38 -2.11 -7.83
CA VAL A 56 5.04 -2.70 -7.73
C VAL A 56 4.19 -1.77 -6.88
N VAL A 57 2.99 -1.44 -7.35
CA VAL A 57 2.08 -0.52 -6.67
C VAL A 57 0.79 -1.25 -6.36
N PHE A 58 0.43 -1.32 -5.08
CA PHE A 58 -0.90 -1.73 -4.66
C PHE A 58 -1.76 -0.48 -4.49
N ARG A 59 -2.74 -0.31 -5.38
CA ARG A 59 -3.76 0.72 -5.29
C ARG A 59 -5.04 0.06 -4.80
N CYS A 60 -5.26 0.15 -3.49
CA CYS A 60 -6.34 -0.55 -2.78
C CYS A 60 -6.69 0.17 -1.48
N HIS A 61 -7.68 -0.34 -0.73
CA HIS A 61 -7.86 0.06 0.66
C HIS A 61 -6.86 -0.67 1.56
N GLY A 62 -6.59 -0.08 2.72
CA GLY A 62 -5.65 -0.62 3.69
C GLY A 62 -6.18 -0.43 5.10
N ARG A 63 -5.64 -1.26 5.99
CA ARG A 63 -5.85 -1.26 7.43
C ARG A 63 -4.53 -1.64 8.11
N PRO A 64 -4.38 -1.43 9.43
CA PRO A 64 -3.20 -1.89 10.14
C PRO A 64 -2.92 -3.37 9.85
N ALA A 65 -1.73 -3.68 9.32
CA ALA A 65 -1.30 -5.03 8.94
C ALA A 65 -2.19 -5.76 7.91
N TYR A 66 -2.93 -5.03 7.07
CA TYR A 66 -3.83 -5.63 6.08
C TYR A 66 -3.98 -4.77 4.82
N LEU A 67 -3.92 -5.42 3.66
CA LEU A 67 -4.29 -4.81 2.38
C LEU A 67 -5.60 -5.44 1.89
N GLN A 68 -6.57 -4.58 1.57
CA GLN A 68 -7.82 -5.00 0.96
C GLN A 68 -7.64 -5.04 -0.58
N CYS A 69 -6.73 -5.90 -1.03
CA CYS A 69 -6.47 -6.19 -2.44
C CYS A 69 -6.78 -7.66 -2.72
N GLY A 70 -7.56 -7.95 -3.77
CA GLY A 70 -7.99 -9.32 -4.04
C GLY A 70 -8.84 -9.89 -2.91
N ALA A 71 -8.58 -11.14 -2.52
CA ALA A 71 -9.18 -11.78 -1.35
C ALA A 71 -8.74 -11.16 -0.01
N GLY A 72 -7.73 -10.29 -0.02
CA GLY A 72 -7.12 -9.68 1.17
C GLY A 72 -5.74 -10.27 1.46
N ILE A 73 -4.82 -9.41 1.87
CA ILE A 73 -3.45 -9.80 2.23
C ILE A 73 -3.22 -9.43 3.69
N SER A 74 -2.91 -10.42 4.49
CA SER A 74 -2.72 -10.31 5.94
C SER A 74 -1.28 -10.67 6.34
N ARG A 75 -0.96 -10.55 7.63
CA ARG A 75 0.34 -10.98 8.15
C ARG A 75 0.63 -12.47 7.90
N ALA A 76 -0.39 -13.33 7.81
CA ALA A 76 -0.19 -14.76 7.50
C ALA A 76 0.34 -14.99 6.07
N ASP A 77 0.27 -13.98 5.20
CA ASP A 77 0.65 -14.07 3.79
C ASP A 77 2.05 -13.51 3.51
N THR A 78 2.70 -12.87 4.48
CA THR A 78 3.94 -12.10 4.25
C THR A 78 5.07 -12.96 3.69
N ALA A 79 5.20 -14.22 4.13
CA ALA A 79 6.18 -15.16 3.63
C ALA A 79 6.05 -15.47 2.12
N LYS A 80 4.84 -15.34 1.55
CA LYS A 80 4.58 -15.62 0.12
C LYS A 80 5.31 -14.62 -0.79
N PHE A 81 5.58 -13.42 -0.30
CA PHE A 81 6.33 -12.39 -1.02
C PHE A 81 7.79 -12.79 -1.30
N SER A 82 8.31 -13.87 -0.70
CA SER A 82 9.62 -14.44 -1.07
C SER A 82 9.73 -14.82 -2.55
N ALA A 83 8.61 -15.08 -3.23
CA ALA A 83 8.57 -15.28 -4.67
C ALA A 83 9.03 -14.05 -5.49
N TRP A 84 9.18 -12.88 -4.86
CA TRP A 84 9.60 -11.64 -5.51
C TRP A 84 11.07 -11.27 -5.25
N ALA A 85 11.79 -12.06 -4.45
CA ALA A 85 13.20 -11.82 -4.18
C ALA A 85 14.03 -11.76 -5.49
N GLY A 86 14.71 -10.64 -5.70
CA GLY A 86 15.47 -10.36 -6.93
C GLY A 86 14.63 -9.97 -8.15
N LEU A 87 13.29 -9.97 -8.05
CA LEU A 87 12.37 -9.64 -9.14
C LEU A 87 11.71 -8.26 -8.98
N VAL A 88 11.70 -7.70 -7.78
CA VAL A 88 11.07 -6.40 -7.49
C VAL A 88 12.03 -5.55 -6.66
N ASP A 89 12.30 -4.31 -7.09
CA ASP A 89 13.18 -3.40 -6.31
C ASP A 89 12.41 -2.68 -5.20
N LYS A 90 11.14 -2.31 -5.44
CA LYS A 90 10.34 -1.51 -4.50
C LYS A 90 8.84 -1.76 -4.63
N ILE A 91 8.16 -1.89 -3.50
CA ILE A 91 6.72 -2.01 -3.37
C ILE A 91 6.17 -0.72 -2.76
N TRP A 92 5.09 -0.19 -3.34
CA TRP A 92 4.36 0.96 -2.82
C TRP A 92 2.95 0.53 -2.43
N PHE A 93 2.63 0.65 -1.13
CA PHE A 93 1.27 0.49 -0.65
C PHE A 93 0.57 1.84 -0.66
N SER A 94 -0.08 2.15 -1.79
CA SER A 94 -0.98 3.29 -1.91
C SER A 94 -2.33 2.97 -1.26
N ALA A 95 -2.32 2.79 0.05
CA ALA A 95 -3.43 2.33 0.86
C ALA A 95 -3.37 2.93 2.29
N CYS A 96 -4.52 3.00 2.97
CA CYS A 96 -4.64 3.60 4.30
C CYS A 96 -3.96 2.77 5.38
N LEU A 97 -3.31 3.42 6.36
CA LEU A 97 -2.92 2.85 7.67
C LEU A 97 -2.07 1.55 7.63
N VAL A 98 -1.50 1.15 6.50
CA VAL A 98 -0.87 -0.18 6.36
C VAL A 98 0.31 -0.35 7.31
N ALA A 99 1.05 0.72 7.56
CA ALA A 99 2.17 0.75 8.50
C ALA A 99 1.77 1.15 9.95
N TYR A 100 0.50 1.44 10.20
CA TYR A 100 0.04 1.84 11.53
C TYR A 100 0.10 0.68 12.52
N ILE A 101 0.48 0.98 13.76
CA ILE A 101 0.46 0.02 14.87
C ILE A 101 -0.80 0.32 15.70
N THR A 102 -1.74 -0.62 15.75
CA THR A 102 -2.94 -0.44 16.58
C THR A 102 -2.57 -0.50 18.07
N PRO A 103 -2.83 0.56 18.86
CA PRO A 103 -2.57 0.53 20.30
C PRO A 103 -3.57 -0.41 20.99
N GLY A 104 -3.07 -1.44 21.67
CA GLY A 104 -3.91 -2.36 22.43
C GLY A 104 -4.82 -3.27 21.57
N THR A 105 -5.82 -3.89 22.21
CA THR A 105 -6.75 -4.82 21.56
C THR A 105 -7.98 -4.13 20.95
N THR A 106 -8.15 -2.82 21.15
CA THR A 106 -9.32 -2.06 20.69
C THR A 106 -9.11 -1.55 19.26
N ALA A 107 -9.82 -2.19 18.33
CA ALA A 107 -9.70 -2.00 16.89
C ALA A 107 -10.37 -0.70 16.35
N THR A 108 -10.11 0.46 16.97
CA THR A 108 -10.82 1.70 16.64
C THR A 108 -10.26 2.41 15.42
N ALA A 109 -8.93 2.42 15.21
CA ALA A 109 -8.32 3.17 14.12
C ALA A 109 -8.65 2.62 12.71
N GLY A 110 -8.81 1.29 12.57
CA GLY A 110 -9.10 0.66 11.27
C GLY A 110 -10.59 0.67 10.87
N ALA A 111 -11.50 0.98 11.80
CA ALA A 111 -12.94 0.88 11.58
C ALA A 111 -13.43 1.79 10.44
N ALA A 112 -12.89 3.02 10.34
CA ALA A 112 -13.21 3.98 9.29
C ALA A 112 -12.77 3.57 7.87
N CYS A 113 -11.90 2.56 7.73
CA CYS A 113 -11.40 2.04 6.44
C CYS A 113 -12.14 0.80 5.93
N GLY A 114 -13.25 0.41 6.56
CA GLY A 114 -13.72 -1.00 6.58
C GLY A 114 -14.39 -1.55 5.37
N PRO A 115 -14.56 -2.88 5.17
CA PRO A 115 -14.41 -4.04 6.07
C PRO A 115 -13.00 -4.68 6.12
N GLY A 116 -12.73 -5.53 7.13
CA GLY A 116 -11.46 -6.28 7.32
C GLY A 116 -11.07 -6.46 8.80
N PRO A 117 -9.85 -6.93 9.14
CA PRO A 117 -9.31 -6.80 10.49
C PRO A 117 -8.89 -5.33 10.74
N ALA A 118 -9.35 -4.72 11.84
CA ALA A 118 -9.05 -3.31 12.17
C ALA A 118 -7.92 -3.17 13.21
N SER A 119 -7.21 -4.25 13.51
CA SER A 119 -6.14 -4.33 14.49
C SER A 119 -4.93 -5.07 13.93
N GLY A 120 -3.74 -4.63 14.31
CA GLY A 120 -2.49 -5.30 13.94
C GLY A 120 -1.27 -4.39 14.10
N ASP A 121 -0.10 -5.01 13.97
CA ASP A 121 1.18 -4.30 13.89
C ASP A 121 1.57 -4.12 12.42
N GLY A 122 1.19 -2.98 11.85
CA GLY A 122 1.50 -2.63 10.47
C GLY A 122 3.00 -2.47 10.21
N ASN A 123 3.77 -2.09 11.23
CA ASN A 123 5.22 -2.02 11.13
C ASN A 123 5.83 -3.42 10.95
N LEU A 124 5.37 -4.40 11.73
CA LEU A 124 5.79 -5.79 11.59
C LEU A 124 5.35 -6.39 10.25
N PHE A 125 4.12 -6.12 9.81
CA PHE A 125 3.62 -6.53 8.49
C PHE A 125 4.50 -6.02 7.34
N CYS A 126 4.80 -4.72 7.31
CA CYS A 126 5.64 -4.14 6.26
C CYS A 126 7.09 -4.64 6.35
N SER A 127 7.63 -4.77 7.56
CA SER A 127 8.98 -5.31 7.81
C SER A 127 9.13 -6.74 7.31
N GLU A 128 8.13 -7.60 7.54
CA GLU A 128 8.13 -8.99 7.08
C GLU A 128 8.03 -9.11 5.57
N ILE A 129 7.18 -8.30 4.92
CA ILE A 129 7.10 -8.27 3.45
C ILE A 129 8.43 -7.82 2.85
N ALA A 130 9.04 -6.75 3.39
CA ALA A 130 10.32 -6.26 2.89
C ALA A 130 11.43 -7.32 3.03
N LYS A 131 11.45 -8.04 4.16
CA LYS A 131 12.35 -9.19 4.38
C LYS A 131 12.07 -10.34 3.42
N ALA A 132 10.83 -10.77 3.26
CA ALA A 132 10.49 -11.87 2.38
C ALA A 132 10.84 -11.53 0.92
N ALA A 133 10.38 -10.38 0.43
CA ALA A 133 10.62 -9.94 -0.95
C ALA A 133 12.05 -9.47 -1.23
N GLN A 134 12.91 -9.30 -0.20
CA GLN A 134 14.25 -8.73 -0.34
C GLN A 134 14.26 -7.40 -1.11
N CYS A 135 13.30 -6.53 -0.83
CA CYS A 135 13.10 -5.27 -1.54
C CYS A 135 12.64 -4.14 -0.61
N TYR A 136 12.50 -2.93 -1.14
CA TYR A 136 11.95 -1.82 -0.36
C TYR A 136 10.42 -1.89 -0.29
N VAL A 137 9.81 -1.56 0.85
CA VAL A 137 8.36 -1.40 1.00
C VAL A 137 8.06 0.00 1.51
N VAL A 138 7.17 0.74 0.84
CA VAL A 138 6.74 2.08 1.26
C VAL A 138 5.27 2.07 1.64
N ALA A 139 4.96 2.55 2.84
CA ALA A 139 3.59 2.53 3.39
C ALA A 139 3.34 3.69 4.35
N ALA A 140 2.10 4.17 4.39
CA ALA A 140 1.68 5.23 5.31
C ALA A 140 1.10 4.67 6.62
N THR A 141 1.24 5.43 7.69
CA THR A 141 0.62 5.14 9.00
C THR A 141 -0.71 5.88 9.19
N GLU A 142 -1.19 6.62 8.19
CA GLU A 142 -2.38 7.47 8.28
C GLU A 142 -3.43 7.12 7.21
N LEU A 143 -4.65 7.63 7.40
CA LEU A 143 -5.67 7.62 6.36
C LEU A 143 -5.16 8.40 5.15
N GLN A 144 -5.54 7.96 3.96
CA GLN A 144 -5.15 8.62 2.72
C GLN A 144 -6.41 9.21 2.09
N VAL A 145 -6.49 10.53 1.98
CA VAL A 145 -7.46 11.18 1.10
C VAL A 145 -6.98 11.05 -0.33
N ILE A 146 -7.75 10.33 -1.11
CA ILE A 146 -7.53 10.19 -2.53
C ILE A 146 -8.75 10.78 -3.23
N GLY A 147 -8.56 11.79 -4.09
CA GLY A 147 -9.66 12.38 -4.87
C GLY A 147 -10.47 11.31 -5.60
N ARG A 148 -11.80 11.41 -5.66
CA ARG A 148 -12.68 10.32 -6.12
C ARG A 148 -12.64 10.13 -7.65
N ASN A 149 -12.80 8.89 -8.12
CA ASN A 149 -12.96 8.53 -9.53
C ASN A 149 -11.84 9.04 -10.46
N ARG A 150 -10.60 9.03 -9.96
CA ARG A 150 -9.43 9.55 -10.67
C ARG A 150 -8.54 8.44 -11.22
N VAL A 151 -8.19 8.57 -12.49
CA VAL A 151 -7.11 7.81 -13.10
C VAL A 151 -5.85 8.67 -13.08
N LEU A 152 -4.78 8.21 -12.46
CA LEU A 152 -3.53 8.94 -12.39
C LEU A 152 -2.78 8.87 -13.73
N PRO A 153 -2.01 9.91 -14.09
CA PRO A 153 -1.16 9.86 -15.28
C PRO A 153 -0.20 8.67 -15.25
N TYR A 154 0.21 8.22 -16.43
CA TYR A 154 1.13 7.10 -16.59
C TYR A 154 2.40 7.26 -15.74
N GLY A 155 2.76 6.20 -15.01
CA GLY A 155 3.97 6.14 -14.18
C GLY A 155 3.94 7.09 -12.98
N LYS A 156 2.76 7.58 -12.58
CA LYS A 156 2.61 8.48 -11.43
C LYS A 156 1.87 7.85 -10.27
N LEU A 157 2.26 8.25 -9.06
CA LEU A 157 1.49 8.08 -7.84
C LEU A 157 1.09 9.44 -7.28
N ASP A 158 -0.02 9.45 -6.55
CA ASP A 158 -0.32 10.57 -5.67
C ASP A 158 0.75 10.66 -4.58
N THR A 159 0.85 11.84 -3.96
CA THR A 159 1.55 11.94 -2.69
C THR A 159 0.79 11.16 -1.62
N PHE A 160 1.47 10.87 -0.52
CA PHE A 160 0.85 10.30 0.66
C PHE A 160 0.35 11.40 1.58
N GLU A 161 -0.44 11.02 2.56
CA GLU A 161 -0.76 11.84 3.72
C GLU A 161 -0.09 11.27 4.96
N GLY A 162 0.36 12.17 5.84
CA GLY A 162 0.88 11.79 7.15
C GLY A 162 2.27 11.18 7.12
N LEU A 163 2.59 10.43 8.17
CA LEU A 163 3.86 9.71 8.26
C LEU A 163 3.90 8.52 7.29
N VAL A 164 4.94 8.51 6.45
CA VAL A 164 5.28 7.43 5.53
C VAL A 164 6.62 6.85 5.91
N LEU A 165 6.70 5.52 5.87
CA LEU A 165 7.88 4.75 6.20
C LEU A 165 8.32 3.95 4.98
N SER A 166 9.64 3.84 4.79
CA SER A 166 10.27 2.95 3.82
C SER A 166 11.05 1.87 4.57
N TYR A 167 10.66 0.62 4.40
CA TYR A 167 11.31 -0.55 4.98
C TYR A 167 12.31 -1.10 3.97
N GLY A 168 13.56 -1.31 4.38
CA GLY A 168 14.58 -1.94 3.52
C GLY A 168 14.50 -3.46 3.51
N PRO A 169 15.31 -4.15 2.69
CA PRO A 169 15.33 -5.61 2.58
C PRO A 169 15.63 -6.37 3.90
N SER A 170 16.28 -5.74 4.88
CA SER A 170 16.47 -6.27 6.24
C SER A 170 15.26 -6.02 7.17
N GLY A 171 14.24 -5.33 6.68
CA GLY A 171 13.00 -4.99 7.36
C GLY A 171 13.10 -3.85 8.37
N ASN A 172 14.24 -3.16 8.46
CA ASN A 172 14.36 -1.91 9.21
C ASN A 172 13.77 -0.75 8.41
N VAL A 173 13.26 0.26 9.11
CA VAL A 173 12.94 1.55 8.49
C VAL A 173 14.25 2.20 8.04
N THR A 174 14.37 2.47 6.75
CA THR A 174 15.53 3.09 6.09
C THR A 174 15.31 4.56 5.79
N TRP A 175 14.05 4.97 5.70
CA TRP A 175 13.65 6.36 5.49
C TRP A 175 12.24 6.59 6.04
N SER A 176 11.98 7.80 6.47
CA SER A 176 10.65 8.27 6.83
C SER A 176 10.45 9.72 6.39
N HIS A 177 9.20 10.09 6.12
CA HIS A 177 8.81 11.46 5.84
C HIS A 177 7.35 11.69 6.24
N ARG A 178 7.07 12.88 6.75
CA ARG A 178 5.71 13.30 7.10
C ARG A 178 5.20 14.29 6.05
N TYR A 179 4.23 13.86 5.27
CA TYR A 179 3.48 14.71 4.36
C TYR A 179 2.40 15.49 5.13
N PRO A 180 1.95 16.64 4.61
CA PRO A 180 0.71 17.27 5.07
C PRO A 180 -0.43 16.25 5.07
N SER A 181 -1.24 16.26 6.12
CA SER A 181 -2.36 15.34 6.30
C SER A 181 -3.63 16.15 6.50
N THR A 182 -4.63 15.93 5.66
CA THR A 182 -5.97 16.48 5.89
C THR A 182 -6.65 15.80 7.08
N TYR A 183 -6.16 14.63 7.48
CA TYR A 183 -6.57 13.88 8.66
C TYR A 183 -5.76 14.18 9.92
N ASN A 184 -5.01 15.29 9.98
CA ASN A 184 -4.40 15.73 11.22
C ASN A 184 -5.50 15.89 12.29
N MET A 185 -5.77 14.81 13.02
CA MET A 185 -6.40 14.78 14.32
C MET A 185 -5.47 15.60 15.18
N ALA A 186 -5.79 16.89 15.30
CA ALA A 186 -5.15 17.80 16.22
C ALA A 186 -5.01 17.09 17.57
N ALA A 187 -3.86 17.23 18.23
CA ALA A 187 -3.78 17.98 19.48
C ALA A 187 -5.04 17.86 20.37
N PRO A 188 -4.89 17.52 21.66
CA PRO A 188 -6.05 17.42 22.56
C PRO A 188 -6.88 18.71 22.50
N GLY A 189 -8.08 18.64 21.89
CA GLY A 189 -9.02 19.77 21.79
C GLY A 189 -9.63 20.15 20.43
N GLY A 190 -9.50 19.39 19.33
CA GLY A 190 -10.13 19.74 18.04
C GLY A 190 -11.43 18.97 17.73
N PRO A 191 -12.57 19.64 17.45
CA PRO A 191 -13.88 19.01 17.27
C PRO A 191 -14.14 18.56 15.82
N ASP A 192 -15.17 17.73 15.69
CA ASP A 192 -15.96 17.44 14.49
C ASP A 192 -15.79 18.44 13.33
N ASN A 193 -15.43 17.94 12.15
CA ASN A 193 -16.02 18.35 10.87
C ASN A 193 -15.53 17.42 9.74
N TYR A 194 -16.18 16.27 9.66
CA TYR A 194 -16.31 15.52 8.41
C TYR A 194 -17.08 16.39 7.39
N TYR A 195 -16.56 16.45 6.15
CA TYR A 195 -17.17 17.05 4.96
C TYR A 195 -17.33 18.58 4.90
N SER A 196 -16.41 19.24 4.19
CA SER A 196 -16.75 20.14 3.08
C SER A 196 -15.47 20.56 2.37
N ASN A 197 -15.20 19.94 1.21
CA ASN A 197 -14.36 20.57 0.20
C ASN A 197 -15.36 21.17 -0.81
N PRO A 198 -15.52 22.50 -0.87
CA PRO A 198 -16.25 23.11 -1.98
C PRO A 198 -15.38 22.99 -3.25
N ASP A 199 -16.08 22.89 -4.37
CA ASP A 199 -15.51 22.82 -5.73
C ASP A 199 -14.53 23.96 -6.04
#